data_AF-A0A7Y8UWP1-F1
#
_entry.id   AF-A0A7Y8UWP1-F1
#
_cell.length_a   1.000
_cell.length_b   1.000
_cell.length_c   1.000
_cell.angle_alpha   90.00
_cell.angle_beta   90.00
_cell.angle_gamma   90.00
#
_symmetry.space_group_name_H-M   'P 1'
#
loop_
_entity.id
_entity.type
_entity.pdbx_description
1 polymer ?
#
loop_
_entity_poly.entity_id
_entity_poly.type
_entity_poly.pdbx_seq_one_letter_code
_entity_poly.pdbx_strand_id
1 'polypeptide(L)' 'MADDMVNPVGLKRGLKNRHIQLIALGGAIGTGLFLGSAGVLKSAGPSMILGYAIAGFIAFLIMRQLGEMIVE' A
#
# COMPACT_ATOMS: atom_id res chain seq x y z
N MET A 1 16.61 -29.11 21.10
CA MET A 1 16.92 -29.87 19.87
C MET A 1 15.66 -30.61 19.43
N ALA A 2 14.64 -29.88 18.93
CA ALA A 2 13.40 -30.45 18.40
C ALA A 2 12.47 -29.43 17.68
N ASP A 3 12.99 -28.42 16.96
CA ASP A 3 12.09 -27.52 16.16
C ASP A 3 12.55 -27.26 14.70
N ASP A 4 13.68 -27.83 14.26
CA ASP A 4 14.23 -27.60 12.91
C ASP A 4 13.75 -28.63 11.87
N MET A 5 12.45 -28.97 11.80
CA MET A 5 11.96 -30.00 10.84
C MET A 5 10.81 -29.57 9.92
N VAL A 6 10.49 -28.27 9.77
CA VAL A 6 9.57 -27.78 8.71
C VAL A 6 9.96 -26.37 8.19
N ASN A 7 11.13 -26.20 7.55
CA ASN A 7 11.30 -25.16 6.50
C ASN A 7 12.63 -25.32 5.72
N PRO A 8 12.64 -25.68 4.41
CA PRO A 8 13.89 -25.87 3.68
C PRO A 8 14.66 -24.58 3.33
N VAL A 9 14.12 -23.37 3.53
CA VAL A 9 14.88 -22.11 3.40
C VAL A 9 14.32 -21.05 4.35
N GLY A 10 14.89 -20.92 5.54
CA GLY A 10 14.52 -19.86 6.49
C GLY A 10 14.83 -18.47 5.94
N LEU A 11 13.80 -17.72 5.54
CA LEU A 11 13.92 -16.33 5.09
C LEU A 11 14.44 -15.45 6.24
N LYS A 12 15.58 -14.79 6.03
CA LYS A 12 16.10 -13.80 6.99
C LYS A 12 15.21 -12.55 7.00
N ARG A 13 14.55 -12.28 8.13
CA ARG A 13 13.80 -11.03 8.35
C ARG A 13 14.77 -9.85 8.47
N GLY A 14 15.14 -9.25 7.34
CA GLY A 14 16.06 -8.10 7.25
C GLY A 14 15.43 -6.80 6.76
N LEU A 15 14.14 -6.79 6.43
CA LEU A 15 13.46 -5.58 5.95
C LEU A 15 13.27 -4.59 7.09
N LYS A 16 13.97 -3.46 6.97
CA LYS A 16 13.79 -2.31 7.85
C LYS A 16 12.50 -1.59 7.47
N ASN A 17 11.94 -0.81 8.42
CA ASN A 17 10.71 -0.04 8.20
C ASN A 17 10.77 0.83 6.93
N ARG A 18 11.94 1.42 6.64
CA ARG A 18 12.19 2.18 5.41
C ARG A 18 12.00 1.35 4.13
N HIS A 19 12.43 0.08 4.11
CA HIS A 19 12.23 -0.78 2.93
C HIS A 19 10.75 -1.08 2.72
N ILE A 20 10.00 -1.34 3.80
CA ILE A 20 8.56 -1.59 3.75
C ILE A 20 7.83 -0.36 3.21
N GLN A 21 8.18 0.84 3.69
CA GLN A 21 7.60 2.09 3.19
C GLN A 21 7.90 2.33 1.71
N LEU A 22 9.13 2.05 1.26
CA LEU A 22 9.51 2.19 -0.15
C LEU A 22 8.77 1.18 -1.05
N ILE A 23 8.53 -0.05 -0.58
CA ILE A 23 7.72 -1.04 -1.30
C ILE A 23 6.28 -0.56 -1.42
N ALA A 24 5.70 -0.04 -0.33
CA ALA A 24 4.34 0.49 -0.34
C ALA A 24 4.20 1.70 -1.28
N LEU A 25 5.14 2.66 -1.22
CA LEU A 25 5.19 3.81 -2.13
C LEU A 25 5.36 3.39 -3.59
N GLY A 26 6.25 2.42 -3.86
CA GLY A 26 6.49 1.90 -5.20
C GLY A 26 5.24 1.25 -5.82
N GLY A 27 4.53 0.42 -5.05
CA GLY A 27 3.29 -0.20 -5.51
C GLY A 27 2.15 0.80 -5.70
N ALA A 28 1.98 1.72 -4.74
CA ALA A 28 0.93 2.73 -4.77
C ALA A 28 1.09 3.72 -5.95
N ILE A 29 2.31 4.17 -6.24
CA ILE A 29 2.58 5.07 -7.37
C ILE A 29 2.57 4.27 -8.69
N GLY A 30 3.22 3.11 -8.75
CA GLY A 30 3.36 2.32 -9.98
C GLY A 30 2.04 1.77 -10.53
N THR A 31 1.54 0.68 -9.93
CA THR A 31 0.30 0.05 -10.43
C THR A 31 -0.95 0.75 -9.92
N GLY A 32 -0.91 1.34 -8.73
CA GLY A 32 -2.04 2.07 -8.16
C GLY A 32 -2.37 3.34 -8.96
N LEU A 33 -1.49 4.34 -8.91
CA LEU A 33 -1.73 5.63 -9.53
C LEU A 33 -1.55 5.59 -11.05
N PHE A 34 -0.46 5.07 -11.60
CA PHE A 34 -0.23 5.19 -13.05
C PHE A 34 -1.05 4.20 -13.87
N LEU A 35 -0.96 2.89 -13.57
CA LEU A 35 -1.70 1.86 -14.32
C LEU A 35 -3.22 1.99 -14.10
N GLY A 36 -3.66 2.19 -12.85
CA GLY A 36 -5.06 2.39 -12.52
C GLY A 36 -5.66 3.66 -13.12
N SER A 37 -4.86 4.73 -13.24
CA SER A 37 -5.37 6.01 -13.72
C SER A 37 -5.31 6.21 -15.22
N ALA A 38 -4.42 5.51 -15.94
CA ALA A 38 -4.20 5.73 -17.36
C ALA A 38 -5.48 5.65 -18.20
N GLY A 39 -6.37 4.70 -17.91
CA GLY A 39 -7.65 4.55 -18.60
C GLY A 39 -8.71 5.57 -18.17
N VAL A 40 -8.78 5.84 -16.86
CA VAL A 40 -9.78 6.75 -16.27
C VAL A 40 -9.50 8.21 -16.64
N LEU A 41 -8.22 8.60 -16.76
CA LEU A 41 -7.86 9.95 -17.18
C LEU A 41 -8.33 10.23 -18.63
N LYS A 42 -8.26 9.21 -19.50
CA LYS A 42 -8.71 9.32 -20.90
C LYS A 42 -10.23 9.48 -21.01
N SER A 43 -11.00 8.84 -20.13
CA SER A 43 -12.47 8.86 -20.19
C SER A 43 -13.11 9.97 -19.35
N ALA A 44 -12.62 10.22 -18.14
CA ALA A 44 -13.17 11.21 -17.20
C ALA A 44 -12.51 12.60 -17.31
N GLY A 45 -11.32 12.69 -17.93
CA GLY A 45 -10.60 13.94 -18.07
C GLY A 45 -10.18 14.56 -16.72
N PRO A 46 -10.10 15.90 -16.61
CA PRO A 46 -9.60 16.59 -15.40
C PRO A 46 -10.40 16.30 -14.12
N SER A 47 -11.66 15.88 -14.26
CA SER A 47 -12.55 15.54 -13.14
C SER A 47 -12.05 14.38 -12.28
N MET A 48 -11.14 13.58 -12.84
CA MET A 48 -10.49 12.47 -12.16
C MET A 48 -9.79 12.86 -10.84
N ILE A 49 -9.24 14.08 -10.78
CA ILE A 49 -8.59 14.62 -9.58
C ILE A 49 -9.58 14.64 -8.41
N LEU A 50 -10.84 14.97 -8.69
CA LEU A 50 -11.90 15.01 -7.67
C LEU A 50 -12.21 13.61 -7.14
N GLY A 51 -12.24 12.60 -8.02
CA GLY A 51 -12.38 11.20 -7.63
C GLY A 51 -11.24 10.73 -6.74
N TYR A 52 -10.00 11.09 -7.07
CA TYR A 52 -8.83 10.79 -6.23
C TYR A 52 -8.87 11.52 -4.89
N ALA A 53 -9.35 12.76 -4.84
CA ALA A 53 -9.49 13.50 -3.59
C ALA A 53 -10.49 12.83 -2.65
N ILE A 54 -11.65 12.39 -3.16
CA ILE A 54 -12.67 11.70 -2.36
C ILE A 54 -12.16 10.32 -1.92
N ALA A 55 -11.58 9.54 -2.84
CA ALA A 55 -11.03 8.22 -2.52
C ALA A 55 -9.89 8.33 -1.50
N GLY A 56 -9.01 9.31 -1.66
CA GLY A 56 -7.93 9.61 -0.73
C GLY A 56 -8.43 10.05 0.64
N PHE A 57 -9.52 10.83 0.70
CA PHE A 57 -10.16 11.20 1.95
C PHE A 57 -10.73 10.00 2.70
N ILE A 58 -11.42 9.09 2.00
CA ILE A 58 -11.93 7.85 2.58
C ILE A 58 -10.76 6.96 3.06
N ALA A 59 -9.72 6.81 2.25
CA ALA A 59 -8.52 6.04 2.62
C ALA A 59 -7.81 6.64 3.86
N PHE A 60 -7.78 7.96 3.97
CA PHE A 60 -7.26 8.64 5.16
C PHE A 60 -8.08 8.31 6.42
N LEU A 61 -9.41 8.30 6.33
CA LEU A 61 -10.27 7.91 7.46
C LEU A 61 -10.03 6.46 7.88
N ILE A 62 -9.85 5.55 6.91
CA ILE A 62 -9.52 4.14 7.18
C ILE A 62 -8.15 4.05 7.87
N MET A 63 -7.11 4.71 7.35
CA MET A 63 -5.80 4.72 7.99
C MET A 63 -5.85 5.32 9.40
N ARG A 64 -6.70 6.32 9.64
CA ARG A 64 -6.90 6.87 10.98
C ARG A 64 -7.44 5.82 11.94
N GLN A 65 -8.44 5.03 11.53
CA GLN A 65 -8.96 3.93 12.35
C GLN A 65 -7.96 2.79 12.56
N LEU A 66 -7.25 2.39 11.50
CA LEU A 66 -6.19 1.39 11.60
C LEU A 66 -5.06 1.84 12.53
N GLY A 67 -4.75 3.13 12.53
CA GLY A 67 -3.76 3.74 13.42
C GLY A 67 -4.15 3.61 14.88
N GLU A 68 -5.41 3.89 15.23
CA GLU A 68 -5.93 3.68 16.59
C GLU A 68 -5.83 2.21 17.02
N MET A 69 -6.11 1.25 16.13
CA MET A 69 -5.98 -0.19 16.43
C MET A 69 -4.53 -0.70 16.58
N ILE A 70 -3.54 0.07 16.11
CA ILE A 70 -2.11 -0.27 16.28
C ILE A 70 -1.55 0.38 17.55
N VAL A 71 -2.21 1.43 18.04
CA VAL A 71 -1.82 2.15 19.26
C VAL A 71 -2.27 1.41 20.52
N GLU A 72 -3.38 0.67 20.47
CA GLU A 72 -3.75 -0.36 21.47
C GLU A 72 -3.06 -1.71 21.22
#